data_AF-A0A397SJX3-F1
#
_entry.id   AF-A0A397SJX3-F1
#
_cell.length_a   1.000
_cell.length_b   1.000
_cell.length_c   1.000
_cell.angle_alpha   90.00
_cell.angle_beta   90.00
_cell.angle_gamma   90.00
#
_symmetry.space_group_name_H-M   'P 1'
#
loop_
_entity.id
_entity.type
_entity.pdbx_description
1 polymer ?
#
loop_
_entity_poly.entity_id
_entity_poly.type
_entity_poly.pdbx_seq_one_letter_code
_entity_poly.pdbx_strand_id
1 'polypeptide(L)'
;MSSIMIQSFRKNMLSHFITHKTLSFQPSKYALRNSNSYLSQSLFSKSYTTNKSEKLKPGSFDLKNEEILTNSYLYNINEFLLSGSLLFIIGNIIYVYYESQTNVKRISETMEKGIQLKMLTDKNYISRFKDIEKLKKIFQPNETHSRYHIIYGKPGVGKTELIKEVVNEIGKGIIYINIPSEPYNLDNEFKKAFNFIFEENISFLAYIIRGICGQNSDNSYYKWKKVLYEINHASKIYKEKYNKPPIIIYDNVDYLFHNNLKIFNMLQDDAKDNANNEQYIAVFIVNEKDVFDKMKYYNYWTYRDIMEIGNLSKEESMKYLVDICKIKKEIANKSYELVDGHIIELRAIVDKLLNDKLSFEVIKQQKFFY
;
A
#
# COMPACT_ATOMS: atom_id res chain seq x y z
N MET A 1 25.64 12.66 -38.98
CA MET A 1 26.29 11.87 -37.89
C MET A 1 25.29 11.53 -36.78
N SER A 2 24.19 10.83 -37.12
CA SER A 2 23.17 10.43 -36.13
C SER A 2 22.42 9.14 -36.50
N SER A 3 23.00 8.25 -37.32
CA SER A 3 22.38 6.95 -37.66
C SER A 3 23.28 5.72 -37.46
N ILE A 4 24.53 5.90 -37.00
CA ILE A 4 25.47 4.79 -36.77
C ILE A 4 25.40 4.26 -35.33
N MET A 5 25.00 5.10 -34.37
CA MET A 5 24.92 4.70 -32.95
C MET A 5 23.70 3.81 -32.63
N ILE A 6 22.62 3.87 -33.44
CA ILE A 6 21.39 3.09 -33.23
C ILE A 6 21.48 1.68 -33.84
N GLN A 7 22.33 1.46 -34.85
CA GLN A 7 22.54 0.12 -35.43
C GLN A 7 23.48 -0.77 -34.61
N SER A 8 24.38 -0.19 -33.81
CA SER A 8 25.31 -0.99 -32.99
C SER A 8 24.66 -1.63 -31.76
N PHE A 9 23.52 -1.12 -31.30
CA PHE A 9 22.81 -1.65 -30.12
C PHE A 9 21.86 -2.81 -30.45
N ARG A 10 21.41 -2.93 -31.70
CA ARG A 10 20.51 -4.03 -32.14
C ARG A 10 21.24 -5.32 -32.54
N LYS A 11 22.57 -5.30 -32.73
CA LYS A 11 23.34 -6.46 -33.22
C LYS A 11 23.94 -7.35 -32.13
N ASN A 12 24.01 -6.92 -30.87
CA ASN A 12 24.72 -7.63 -29.79
C ASN A 12 23.82 -8.34 -28.74
N MET A 13 22.51 -8.42 -28.95
CA MET A 13 21.58 -9.08 -27.99
C MET A 13 20.94 -10.37 -28.53
N LEU A 14 21.36 -10.88 -29.70
CA LEU A 14 20.75 -12.06 -30.33
C LEU A 14 21.69 -13.24 -30.60
N SER A 15 22.87 -13.25 -29.98
CA SER A 15 23.78 -14.39 -30.07
C SER A 15 24.25 -14.80 -28.69
N HIS A 16 23.43 -15.54 -27.94
CA HIS A 16 23.83 -16.62 -27.01
C HIS A 16 22.58 -17.21 -26.33
N PHE A 17 21.78 -17.94 -27.10
CA PHE A 17 20.86 -18.94 -26.55
C PHE A 17 21.13 -20.25 -27.28
N ILE A 18 22.05 -21.05 -26.73
CA ILE A 18 22.19 -22.47 -27.05
C ILE A 18 22.26 -23.23 -25.71
N THR A 19 21.16 -23.93 -25.45
CA THR A 19 20.95 -25.18 -24.71
C THR A 19 22.10 -25.76 -23.88
N HIS A 20 21.91 -25.86 -22.56
CA HIS A 20 22.33 -27.01 -21.73
C HIS A 20 21.38 -27.10 -20.51
N LYS A 21 20.45 -28.06 -20.51
CA LYS A 21 20.53 -29.40 -19.89
C LYS A 21 20.65 -29.33 -18.35
N THR A 22 19.55 -29.75 -17.72
CA THR A 22 19.35 -29.96 -16.28
C THR A 22 20.50 -30.73 -15.63
N LEU A 23 21.08 -30.16 -14.57
CA LEU A 23 21.87 -30.91 -13.59
C LEU A 23 21.41 -30.50 -12.19
N SER A 24 20.82 -31.48 -11.52
CA SER A 24 20.44 -31.51 -10.12
C SER A 24 21.67 -31.35 -9.22
N PHE A 25 21.66 -30.34 -8.34
CA PHE A 25 22.64 -30.26 -7.25
C PHE A 25 22.17 -31.14 -6.08
N GLN A 26 22.82 -32.29 -5.91
CA GLN A 26 22.91 -32.97 -4.62
C GLN A 26 23.89 -32.21 -3.71
N PRO A 27 23.60 -32.05 -2.40
CA PRO A 27 24.57 -31.50 -1.46
C PRO A 27 25.61 -32.55 -1.09
N SER A 28 26.90 -32.22 -1.30
CA SER A 28 28.02 -33.03 -0.81
C SER A 28 28.17 -32.88 0.70
N LYS A 29 27.99 -33.99 1.43
CA LYS A 29 28.38 -34.15 2.84
C LYS A 29 29.90 -34.02 2.96
N TYR A 30 30.38 -33.02 3.69
CA TYR A 30 31.74 -33.04 4.25
C TYR A 30 31.68 -32.86 5.76
N ALA A 31 32.32 -33.82 6.42
CA ALA A 31 32.40 -33.96 7.86
C ALA A 31 33.36 -32.92 8.47
N LEU A 32 32.91 -32.29 9.54
CA LEU A 32 33.71 -31.49 10.46
C LEU A 32 34.71 -32.40 11.20
N ARG A 33 36.01 -32.07 11.13
CA ARG A 33 37.02 -32.62 12.04
C ARG A 33 37.98 -31.51 12.48
N ASN A 34 37.92 -31.26 13.79
CA ASN A 34 38.79 -30.47 14.67
C ASN A 34 40.13 -29.95 14.13
N SER A 35 40.37 -28.65 14.34
CA SER A 35 41.68 -28.14 14.75
C SER A 35 41.53 -26.88 15.61
N ASN A 36 42.23 -26.90 16.75
CA ASN A 36 42.18 -25.96 17.87
C ASN A 36 42.64 -24.53 17.54
N SER A 37 42.00 -23.57 18.20
CA SER A 37 42.32 -22.15 18.25
C SER A 37 43.33 -21.83 19.36
N TYR A 38 44.48 -21.22 19.05
CA TYR A 38 45.23 -20.27 19.90
C TYR A 38 46.38 -19.65 19.07
N LEU A 39 46.79 -18.42 19.42
CA LEU A 39 47.79 -17.51 18.80
C LEU A 39 47.12 -16.42 17.93
N SER A 40 47.18 -15.11 18.21
CA SER A 40 48.23 -14.36 18.89
C SER A 40 47.67 -13.08 19.55
N GLN A 41 47.96 -12.93 20.84
CA GLN A 41 48.07 -11.65 21.54
C GLN A 41 49.56 -11.39 21.78
N SER A 42 50.07 -10.20 21.43
CA SER A 42 51.17 -9.53 22.14
C SER A 42 51.27 -8.09 21.62
N LEU A 43 50.88 -7.09 22.40
CA LEU A 43 51.55 -6.46 23.56
C LEU A 43 52.33 -5.20 23.16
N PHE A 44 51.79 -4.11 23.68
CA PHE A 44 52.37 -2.78 23.80
C PHE A 44 53.75 -2.79 24.48
N SER A 45 54.54 -1.80 24.04
CA SER A 45 55.46 -0.96 24.83
C SER A 45 56.55 -1.61 25.69
N LYS A 46 57.81 -1.40 25.27
CA LYS A 46 58.93 -1.16 26.18
C LYS A 46 59.85 -0.09 25.61
N SER A 47 59.97 1.01 26.34
CA SER A 47 60.92 2.10 26.15
C SER A 47 62.16 1.86 27.01
N TYR A 48 63.36 2.07 26.46
CA TYR A 48 64.56 2.47 27.19
C TYR A 48 65.42 3.43 26.34
N THR A 49 65.78 4.55 26.96
CA THR A 49 66.84 5.51 26.61
C THR A 49 68.22 4.83 26.88
N THR A 50 69.39 5.19 26.31
CA THR A 50 70.07 6.49 26.15
C THR A 50 71.26 6.40 25.17
N ASN A 51 71.54 7.53 24.50
CA ASN A 51 72.82 8.10 24.03
C ASN A 51 73.95 7.23 23.45
N LYS A 52 74.28 7.47 22.17
CA LYS A 52 75.63 7.94 21.79
C LYS A 52 75.60 8.70 20.45
N SER A 53 76.20 9.88 20.47
CA SER A 53 76.37 10.80 19.36
C SER A 53 77.43 10.31 18.37
N GLU A 54 77.09 10.20 17.09
CA GLU A 54 78.05 10.34 16.00
C GLU A 54 77.46 11.26 14.93
N LYS A 55 78.17 12.37 14.70
CA LYS A 55 77.91 13.32 13.62
C LYS A 55 78.20 12.63 12.28
N LEU A 56 77.16 12.43 11.48
CA LEU A 56 77.28 12.19 10.04
C LEU A 56 76.42 13.20 9.28
N LYS A 57 77.02 13.74 8.23
CA LYS A 57 76.62 14.91 7.43
C LYS A 57 75.18 14.79 6.89
N PRO A 58 74.44 15.90 6.69
CA PRO A 58 73.15 15.85 6.04
C PRO A 58 73.38 15.52 4.56
N GLY A 59 73.19 14.26 4.19
CA GLY A 59 72.89 13.89 2.81
C GLY A 59 71.47 14.38 2.54
N SER A 60 71.35 15.38 1.68
CA SER A 60 70.07 15.87 1.16
C SER A 60 69.38 14.73 0.41
N PHE A 61 68.48 14.02 1.09
CA PHE A 61 67.47 13.23 0.41
C PHE A 61 66.43 14.21 -0.15
N ASP A 62 66.28 14.15 -1.46
CA ASP A 62 65.44 15.01 -2.27
C ASP A 62 63.95 14.71 -1.97
N LEU A 63 63.39 15.38 -0.96
CA LEU A 63 61.99 15.25 -0.51
C LEU A 63 60.96 15.76 -1.54
N LYS A 64 61.40 16.31 -2.68
CA LYS A 64 60.49 16.84 -3.71
C LYS A 64 59.76 15.77 -4.52
N ASN A 65 60.26 14.53 -4.56
CA ASN A 65 59.62 13.46 -5.34
C ASN A 65 58.54 12.69 -4.56
N GLU A 66 58.54 12.71 -3.22
CA GLU A 66 57.48 12.09 -2.40
C GLU A 66 56.18 12.93 -2.36
N GLU A 67 56.28 14.26 -2.39
CA GLU A 67 55.11 15.16 -2.45
C GLU A 67 54.38 15.12 -3.80
N ILE A 68 55.10 14.86 -4.90
CA ILE A 68 54.50 14.73 -6.24
C ILE A 68 53.82 13.37 -6.42
N LEU A 69 54.44 12.29 -5.90
CA LEU A 69 53.82 10.96 -5.94
C LEU A 69 52.53 10.93 -5.11
N THR A 70 52.55 11.47 -3.89
CA THR A 70 51.38 11.48 -2.99
C THR A 70 50.22 12.31 -3.57
N ASN A 71 50.48 13.45 -4.20
CA ASN A 71 49.43 14.24 -4.86
C ASN A 71 48.83 13.54 -6.09
N SER A 72 49.63 12.83 -6.90
CA SER A 72 49.11 12.07 -8.05
C SER A 72 48.29 10.85 -7.64
N TYR A 73 48.70 10.15 -6.58
CA TYR A 73 47.96 9.01 -6.03
C TYR A 73 46.66 9.45 -5.35
N LEU A 74 46.67 10.56 -4.60
CA LEU A 74 45.45 11.13 -4.00
C LEU A 74 44.46 11.64 -5.06
N TYR A 75 44.96 12.22 -6.16
CA TYR A 75 44.11 12.64 -7.29
C TYR A 75 43.43 11.43 -7.96
N ASN A 76 44.19 10.37 -8.25
CA ASN A 76 43.66 9.14 -8.86
C ASN A 76 42.68 8.41 -7.93
N ILE A 77 42.90 8.42 -6.61
CA ILE A 77 41.95 7.86 -5.63
C ILE A 77 40.65 8.67 -5.62
N ASN A 78 40.72 10.00 -5.65
CA ASN A 78 39.53 10.85 -5.68
C ASN A 78 38.74 10.68 -6.99
N GLU A 79 39.41 10.55 -8.13
CA GLU A 79 38.76 10.31 -9.43
C GLU A 79 38.12 8.90 -9.51
N PHE A 80 38.76 7.89 -8.90
CA PHE A 80 38.20 6.54 -8.74
C PHE A 80 36.99 6.51 -7.79
N LEU A 81 37.04 7.27 -6.69
CA LEU A 81 35.92 7.40 -5.74
C LEU A 81 34.74 8.16 -6.39
N LEU A 82 35.01 9.21 -7.16
CA LEU A 82 33.99 9.96 -7.91
C LEU A 82 33.34 9.10 -9.01
N SER A 83 34.13 8.38 -9.80
CA SER A 83 33.62 7.48 -10.84
C SER A 83 32.87 6.27 -10.27
N GLY A 84 33.35 5.70 -9.15
CA GLY A 84 32.64 4.67 -8.41
C GLY A 84 31.29 5.13 -7.86
N SER A 85 31.23 6.36 -7.34
CA SER A 85 29.99 6.96 -6.84
C SER A 85 28.96 7.17 -7.96
N LEU A 86 29.39 7.60 -9.15
CA LEU A 86 28.50 7.82 -10.30
C LEU A 86 27.92 6.50 -10.83
N LEU A 87 28.73 5.45 -10.96
CA LEU A 87 28.25 4.12 -11.35
C LEU A 87 27.25 3.55 -10.33
N PHE A 88 27.48 3.77 -9.04
CA PHE A 88 26.56 3.38 -8.00
C PHE A 88 25.21 4.13 -8.12
N ILE A 89 25.23 5.44 -8.37
CA ILE A 89 24.02 6.26 -8.58
C ILE A 89 23.24 5.74 -9.80
N ILE A 90 23.92 5.51 -10.93
CA ILE A 90 23.30 4.98 -12.16
C ILE A 90 22.68 3.61 -11.89
N GLY A 91 23.39 2.72 -11.20
CA GLY A 91 22.89 1.40 -10.82
C GLY A 91 21.61 1.48 -9.99
N ASN A 92 21.55 2.41 -9.01
CA ASN A 92 20.35 2.63 -8.20
C ASN A 92 19.17 3.16 -9.03
N ILE A 93 19.41 4.08 -9.96
CA ILE A 93 18.34 4.59 -10.85
C ILE A 93 17.78 3.46 -11.71
N ILE A 94 18.65 2.63 -12.30
CA ILE A 94 18.24 1.46 -13.11
C ILE A 94 17.44 0.48 -12.26
N TYR A 95 17.89 0.21 -11.03
CA TYR A 95 17.19 -0.67 -10.10
C TYR A 95 15.78 -0.16 -9.77
N VAL A 96 15.66 1.11 -9.39
CA VAL A 96 14.36 1.74 -9.06
C VAL A 96 13.42 1.71 -10.27
N TYR A 97 13.93 1.96 -11.47
CA TYR A 97 13.14 1.87 -12.70
C TYR A 97 12.66 0.44 -12.95
N TYR A 98 13.54 -0.55 -12.85
CA TYR A 98 13.20 -1.97 -13.04
C TYR A 98 12.15 -2.45 -12.03
N GLU A 99 12.32 -2.09 -10.75
CA GLU A 99 11.35 -2.40 -9.70
C GLU A 99 9.99 -1.77 -10.00
N SER A 100 9.96 -0.50 -10.39
CA SER A 100 8.72 0.22 -10.70
C SER A 100 7.96 -0.43 -11.86
N GLN A 101 8.66 -0.83 -12.94
CA GLN A 101 8.05 -1.58 -14.04
C GLN A 101 7.51 -2.94 -13.59
N THR A 102 8.22 -3.61 -12.70
CA THR A 102 7.77 -4.89 -12.13
C THR A 102 6.51 -4.70 -11.29
N ASN A 103 6.44 -3.66 -10.46
CA ASN A 103 5.26 -3.32 -9.66
C ASN A 103 4.06 -2.97 -10.54
N VAL A 104 4.23 -2.12 -11.55
CA VAL A 104 3.18 -1.78 -12.51
C VAL A 104 2.58 -3.04 -13.13
N LYS A 105 3.44 -3.98 -13.57
CA LYS A 105 2.99 -5.26 -14.13
C LYS A 105 2.16 -6.06 -13.12
N ARG A 106 2.63 -6.19 -11.88
CA ARG A 106 1.91 -6.94 -10.82
C ARG A 106 0.57 -6.31 -10.46
N ILE A 107 0.52 -4.99 -10.37
CA ILE A 107 -0.72 -4.24 -10.09
C ILE A 107 -1.73 -4.51 -11.22
N SER A 108 -1.30 -4.37 -12.47
CA SER A 108 -2.14 -4.64 -13.65
C SER A 108 -2.66 -6.09 -13.65
N GLU A 109 -1.78 -7.07 -13.44
CA GLU A 109 -2.19 -8.48 -13.32
C GLU A 109 -3.19 -8.72 -12.18
N THR A 110 -3.08 -7.99 -11.07
CA THR A 110 -4.00 -8.10 -9.94
C THR A 110 -5.38 -7.56 -10.31
N MET A 111 -5.45 -6.41 -10.99
CA MET A 111 -6.71 -5.87 -11.52
C MET A 111 -7.36 -6.82 -12.52
N GLU A 112 -6.57 -7.52 -13.34
CA GLU A 112 -7.04 -8.49 -14.33
C GLU A 112 -7.61 -9.77 -13.71
N LYS A 113 -6.91 -10.31 -12.70
CA LYS A 113 -7.35 -11.50 -11.97
C LYS A 113 -8.63 -11.22 -11.19
N GLY A 114 -8.76 -10.01 -10.66
CA GLY A 114 -9.85 -9.65 -9.77
C GLY A 114 -9.66 -10.20 -8.36
N ILE A 115 -10.58 -9.84 -7.46
CA ILE A 115 -10.52 -10.22 -6.06
C ILE A 115 -11.71 -11.09 -5.70
N GLN A 116 -11.48 -12.08 -4.84
CA GLN A 116 -12.52 -12.81 -4.13
C GLN A 116 -12.39 -12.53 -2.63
N LEU A 117 -13.32 -11.77 -2.08
CA LEU A 117 -13.37 -11.40 -0.68
C LEU A 117 -14.12 -12.48 0.11
N LYS A 118 -13.58 -12.86 1.26
CA LYS A 118 -14.26 -13.76 2.18
C LYS A 118 -15.50 -13.06 2.74
N MET A 119 -16.68 -13.55 2.38
CA MET A 119 -17.93 -13.13 2.99
C MET A 119 -18.10 -13.79 4.35
N LEU A 120 -18.69 -13.05 5.29
CA LEU A 120 -19.20 -13.68 6.49
C LEU A 120 -20.48 -14.40 6.06
N THR A 121 -20.43 -15.72 5.97
CA THR A 121 -21.63 -16.55 5.75
C THR A 121 -22.50 -16.48 6.99
N ASP A 122 -23.18 -15.35 7.15
CA ASP A 122 -24.19 -15.18 8.18
C ASP A 122 -25.48 -15.78 7.64
N LYS A 123 -25.99 -16.79 8.34
CA LYS A 123 -27.31 -17.38 8.08
C LYS A 123 -28.44 -16.32 8.13
N ASN A 124 -28.15 -15.18 8.73
CA ASN A 124 -29.08 -14.07 8.93
C ASN A 124 -28.82 -12.87 8.00
N TYR A 125 -28.11 -13.06 6.87
CA TYR A 125 -27.90 -11.98 5.91
C TYR A 125 -29.22 -11.48 5.29
N ILE A 126 -29.37 -10.16 5.16
CA ILE A 126 -30.48 -9.55 4.44
C ILE A 126 -29.96 -8.76 3.24
N SER A 127 -30.42 -9.16 2.05
CA SER A 127 -30.10 -8.46 0.81
C SER A 127 -30.83 -7.11 0.72
N ARG A 128 -30.08 -6.04 0.49
CA ARG A 128 -30.57 -4.66 0.33
C ARG A 128 -30.54 -4.28 -1.15
N PHE A 129 -31.51 -4.81 -1.90
CA PHE A 129 -31.51 -4.78 -3.37
C PHE A 129 -31.28 -3.37 -3.96
N LYS A 130 -31.95 -2.34 -3.42
CA LYS A 130 -31.81 -0.96 -3.90
C LYS A 130 -30.38 -0.42 -3.74
N ASP A 131 -29.70 -0.76 -2.65
CA ASP A 131 -28.33 -0.33 -2.40
C ASP A 131 -27.35 -1.13 -3.25
N ILE A 132 -27.59 -2.44 -3.41
CA ILE A 132 -26.83 -3.32 -4.31
C ILE A 132 -26.86 -2.79 -5.75
N GLU A 133 -28.03 -2.41 -6.27
CA GLU A 133 -28.15 -1.85 -7.63
C GLU A 133 -27.37 -0.54 -7.81
N LYS A 134 -27.39 0.35 -6.80
CA LYS A 134 -26.61 1.58 -6.82
C LYS A 134 -25.11 1.29 -6.80
N LEU A 135 -24.66 0.37 -5.94
CA LEU A 135 -23.26 -0.05 -5.86
C LEU A 135 -22.80 -0.68 -7.17
N LYS A 136 -23.62 -1.51 -7.82
CA LYS A 136 -23.30 -2.09 -9.14
C LYS A 136 -23.05 -1.02 -10.19
N LYS A 137 -23.85 0.05 -10.20
CA LYS A 137 -23.66 1.18 -11.12
C LYS A 137 -22.34 1.91 -10.86
N ILE A 138 -21.95 2.06 -9.60
CA ILE A 138 -20.65 2.66 -9.23
C ILE A 138 -19.51 1.73 -9.62
N PHE A 139 -19.66 0.42 -9.37
CA PHE A 139 -18.61 -0.58 -9.57
C PHE A 139 -18.49 -1.11 -11.02
N GLN A 140 -19.31 -0.60 -11.93
CA GLN A 140 -19.27 -0.92 -13.36
C GLN A 140 -19.30 0.38 -14.18
N PRO A 141 -18.19 1.13 -14.17
CA PRO A 141 -18.12 2.39 -14.89
C PRO A 141 -18.10 2.21 -16.40
N ASN A 142 -18.60 3.23 -17.07
CA ASN A 142 -18.44 3.39 -18.52
C ASN A 142 -17.01 3.87 -18.85
N GLU A 143 -16.66 3.88 -20.14
CA GLU A 143 -15.35 4.32 -20.66
C GLU A 143 -14.90 5.69 -20.14
N THR A 144 -15.84 6.63 -20.06
CA THR A 144 -15.65 8.00 -19.58
C THR A 144 -16.20 8.11 -18.17
N HIS A 145 -15.33 8.45 -17.23
CA HIS A 145 -15.70 8.63 -15.85
C HIS A 145 -14.92 9.79 -15.25
N SER A 146 -15.63 10.70 -14.58
CA SER A 146 -15.07 11.96 -14.11
C SER A 146 -15.29 12.26 -12.62
N ARG A 147 -15.60 11.26 -11.78
CA ARG A 147 -15.97 11.49 -10.37
C ARG A 147 -15.59 10.39 -9.38
N TYR A 148 -14.70 10.64 -8.44
CA TYR A 148 -14.54 9.69 -7.34
C TYR A 148 -15.81 9.60 -6.46
N HIS A 149 -16.03 8.46 -5.81
CA HIS A 149 -17.24 8.22 -5.04
C HIS A 149 -16.97 8.21 -3.54
N ILE A 150 -17.95 8.68 -2.77
CA ILE A 150 -17.99 8.48 -1.33
C ILE A 150 -19.23 7.70 -0.95
N ILE A 151 -19.02 6.62 -0.22
CA ILE A 151 -20.09 5.84 0.38
C ILE A 151 -20.07 6.13 1.88
N TYR A 152 -21.07 6.86 2.34
CA TYR A 152 -21.23 7.24 3.74
C TYR A 152 -22.31 6.38 4.41
N GLY A 153 -22.15 6.13 5.70
CA GLY A 153 -23.22 5.64 6.55
C GLY A 153 -22.71 5.37 7.95
N LYS A 154 -23.60 5.34 8.94
CA LYS A 154 -23.20 5.12 10.34
C LYS A 154 -22.45 3.78 10.52
N PRO A 155 -21.57 3.65 11.52
CA PRO A 155 -20.98 2.36 11.86
C PRO A 155 -22.08 1.33 12.10
N GLY A 156 -21.91 0.12 11.59
CA GLY A 156 -22.85 -0.98 11.87
C GLY A 156 -24.07 -1.09 10.97
N VAL A 157 -24.22 -0.27 9.92
CA VAL A 157 -25.33 -0.40 8.95
C VAL A 157 -25.11 -1.47 7.87
N GLY A 158 -23.96 -2.17 7.88
CA GLY A 158 -23.65 -3.26 6.95
C GLY A 158 -22.94 -2.86 5.65
N LYS A 159 -22.36 -1.66 5.57
CA LYS A 159 -21.67 -1.16 4.36
C LYS A 159 -20.63 -2.13 3.80
N THR A 160 -19.69 -2.56 4.65
CA THR A 160 -18.60 -3.46 4.25
C THR A 160 -19.11 -4.79 3.71
N GLU A 161 -20.17 -5.36 4.29
CA GLU A 161 -20.72 -6.64 3.82
C GLU A 161 -21.43 -6.47 2.46
N LEU A 162 -22.20 -5.40 2.29
CA LEU A 162 -22.83 -5.07 1.00
C LEU A 162 -21.79 -4.87 -0.11
N ILE A 163 -20.72 -4.13 0.20
CA ILE A 163 -19.64 -3.87 -0.77
C ILE A 163 -18.96 -5.18 -1.12
N LYS A 164 -18.64 -6.04 -0.15
CA LYS A 164 -18.03 -7.35 -0.40
C LYS A 164 -18.91 -8.24 -1.28
N GLU A 165 -20.23 -8.26 -1.06
CA GLU A 165 -21.17 -8.98 -1.92
C GLU A 165 -21.04 -8.50 -3.37
N VAL A 166 -21.18 -7.19 -3.61
CA VAL A 166 -21.14 -6.63 -4.96
C VAL A 166 -19.77 -6.80 -5.61
N VAL A 167 -18.67 -6.63 -4.86
CA VAL A 167 -17.31 -6.86 -5.35
C VAL A 167 -17.12 -8.31 -5.77
N ASN A 168 -17.62 -9.28 -5.00
CA ASN A 168 -17.54 -10.70 -5.36
C ASN A 168 -18.36 -11.06 -6.59
N GLU A 169 -19.51 -10.41 -6.79
CA GLU A 169 -20.34 -10.61 -7.99
C GLU A 169 -19.66 -10.08 -9.26
N ILE A 170 -18.92 -8.97 -9.16
CA ILE A 170 -18.23 -8.34 -10.31
C ILE A 170 -16.86 -8.98 -10.55
N GLY A 171 -16.08 -9.15 -9.47
CA GLY A 171 -14.77 -9.79 -9.41
C GLY A 171 -13.64 -8.97 -10.03
N LYS A 172 -13.69 -8.71 -11.34
CA LYS A 172 -12.55 -8.17 -12.12
C LYS A 172 -12.53 -6.65 -12.17
N GLY A 173 -11.33 -6.08 -12.20
CA GLY A 173 -11.11 -4.63 -12.29
C GLY A 173 -11.35 -3.88 -11.00
N ILE A 174 -11.54 -4.59 -9.88
CA ILE A 174 -11.75 -3.98 -8.56
C ILE A 174 -10.59 -4.38 -7.65
N ILE A 175 -9.99 -3.37 -7.02
CA ILE A 175 -9.09 -3.51 -5.89
C ILE A 175 -9.80 -3.03 -4.64
N TYR A 176 -9.79 -3.85 -3.59
CA TYR A 176 -10.39 -3.53 -2.30
C TYR A 176 -9.32 -3.48 -1.23
N ILE A 177 -9.26 -2.36 -0.51
CA ILE A 177 -8.27 -2.07 0.52
C ILE A 177 -9.01 -1.76 1.81
N ASN A 178 -8.84 -2.61 2.82
CA ASN A 178 -9.35 -2.33 4.15
C ASN A 178 -8.30 -1.54 4.95
N ILE A 179 -8.58 -0.27 5.22
CA ILE A 179 -7.66 0.56 5.99
C ILE A 179 -7.62 0.05 7.44
N PRO A 180 -6.42 -0.25 7.97
CA PRO A 180 -6.28 -0.73 9.33
C PRO A 180 -6.43 0.42 10.33
N SER A 181 -6.96 0.12 11.52
CA SER A 181 -6.96 1.06 12.65
C SER A 181 -5.56 1.38 13.14
N GLU A 182 -4.61 0.46 12.96
CA GLU A 182 -3.22 0.60 13.35
C GLU A 182 -2.38 1.10 12.16
N PRO A 183 -1.76 2.29 12.23
CA PRO A 183 -1.14 2.94 11.08
C PRO A 183 0.06 2.19 10.50
N TYR A 184 0.79 1.42 11.31
CA TYR A 184 1.95 0.64 10.83
C TYR A 184 1.57 -0.55 9.92
N ASN A 185 0.30 -0.96 9.92
CA ASN A 185 -0.19 -2.03 9.05
C ASN A 185 -0.64 -1.52 7.68
N LEU A 186 -0.71 -0.19 7.47
CA LEU A 186 -1.22 0.40 6.23
C LEU A 186 -0.42 -0.05 5.00
N ASP A 187 0.90 0.03 5.08
CA ASP A 187 1.81 -0.42 4.02
C ASP A 187 1.56 -1.89 3.65
N ASN A 188 1.28 -2.73 4.65
CA ASN A 188 1.03 -4.16 4.47
C ASN A 188 -0.32 -4.43 3.79
N GLU A 189 -1.37 -3.69 4.13
CA GLU A 189 -2.67 -3.82 3.47
C GLU A 189 -2.61 -3.39 2.01
N PHE A 190 -1.86 -2.32 1.69
CA PHE A 190 -1.61 -1.92 0.30
C PHE A 190 -0.78 -2.96 -0.46
N LYS A 191 0.34 -3.44 0.12
CA LYS A 191 1.17 -4.52 -0.45
C LYS A 191 0.30 -5.72 -0.82
N LYS A 192 -0.58 -6.13 0.10
CA LYS A 192 -1.47 -7.28 -0.07
C LYS A 192 -2.51 -7.04 -1.15
N ALA A 193 -3.15 -5.87 -1.17
CA ALA A 193 -4.21 -5.56 -2.12
C ALA A 193 -3.72 -5.48 -3.57
N PHE A 194 -2.50 -4.96 -3.77
CA PHE A 194 -1.91 -4.76 -5.11
C PHE A 194 -0.87 -5.82 -5.49
N ASN A 195 -0.53 -6.72 -4.57
CA ASN A 195 0.51 -7.73 -4.72
C ASN A 195 1.86 -7.14 -5.19
N PHE A 196 2.27 -6.01 -4.59
CA PHE A 196 3.47 -5.27 -5.00
C PHE A 196 4.51 -5.16 -3.88
N ILE A 197 5.75 -4.83 -4.25
CA ILE A 197 6.84 -4.65 -3.31
C ILE A 197 6.89 -3.19 -2.87
N PHE A 198 6.72 -2.96 -1.57
CA PHE A 198 6.94 -1.67 -0.91
C PHE A 198 8.36 -1.72 -0.32
N GLU A 199 9.39 -1.36 -1.09
CA GLU A 199 10.75 -1.30 -0.53
C GLU A 199 10.99 -0.04 0.29
N GLU A 200 11.65 -0.21 1.42
CA GLU A 200 12.11 0.86 2.32
C GLU A 200 13.42 1.51 1.86
N ASN A 201 14.03 0.96 0.81
CA ASN A 201 15.32 1.40 0.24
C ASN A 201 15.28 2.79 -0.42
N ILE A 202 14.12 3.47 -0.37
CA ILE A 202 13.99 4.91 -0.63
C ILE A 202 14.94 5.70 0.27
N SER A 203 15.36 5.17 1.42
CA SER A 203 16.29 5.83 2.35
C SER A 203 17.54 6.39 1.68
N PHE A 204 18.15 5.70 0.70
CA PHE A 204 19.37 6.18 0.04
C PHE A 204 19.09 7.19 -1.09
N LEU A 205 18.04 6.98 -1.89
CA LEU A 205 17.64 7.95 -2.91
C LEU A 205 17.11 9.25 -2.27
N ALA A 206 16.35 9.12 -1.17
CA ALA A 206 15.92 10.24 -0.32
C ALA A 206 17.13 10.90 0.35
N TYR A 207 18.16 10.15 0.74
CA TYR A 207 19.41 10.72 1.25
C TYR A 207 20.14 11.55 0.18
N ILE A 208 20.23 11.05 -1.06
CA ILE A 208 20.80 11.79 -2.20
C ILE A 208 19.96 13.02 -2.54
N ILE A 209 18.63 12.87 -2.67
CA ILE A 209 17.70 13.98 -2.96
C ILE A 209 17.73 15.01 -1.82
N ARG A 210 17.87 14.58 -0.55
CA ARG A 210 18.04 15.49 0.59
C ARG A 210 19.35 16.26 0.50
N GLY A 211 20.44 15.61 0.08
CA GLY A 211 21.74 16.25 -0.16
C GLY A 211 21.72 17.25 -1.32
N ILE A 212 20.93 17.00 -2.38
CA ILE A 212 20.86 17.86 -3.58
C ILE A 212 19.79 18.96 -3.45
N CYS A 213 18.61 18.64 -2.92
CA CYS A 213 17.44 19.53 -2.91
C CYS A 213 17.21 20.24 -1.57
N GLY A 214 18.02 19.98 -0.53
CA GLY A 214 17.97 20.68 0.76
C GLY A 214 16.66 20.53 1.56
N GLN A 215 15.75 19.65 1.15
CA GLN A 215 14.47 19.45 1.83
C GLN A 215 14.58 18.37 2.92
N ASN A 216 14.12 18.67 4.13
CA ASN A 216 13.75 17.67 5.13
C ASN A 216 12.44 16.99 4.69
N SER A 217 12.52 16.23 3.61
CA SER A 217 11.38 15.50 3.09
C SER A 217 11.17 14.24 3.93
N ASP A 218 10.04 14.19 4.60
CA ASP A 218 9.54 12.98 5.25
C ASP A 218 9.47 11.83 4.24
N ASN A 219 10.26 10.78 4.48
CA ASN A 219 10.44 9.62 3.61
C ASN A 219 9.10 8.95 3.23
N SER A 220 8.11 9.03 4.13
CA SER A 220 6.76 8.51 3.88
C SER A 220 6.08 9.20 2.69
N TYR A 221 6.25 10.51 2.53
CA TYR A 221 5.61 11.25 1.43
C TYR A 221 6.07 10.77 0.05
N TYR A 222 7.38 10.67 -0.16
CA TYR A 222 7.92 10.24 -1.45
C TYR A 222 7.57 8.79 -1.76
N LYS A 223 7.56 7.94 -0.73
CA LYS A 223 7.10 6.56 -0.79
C LYS A 223 5.67 6.48 -1.33
N TRP A 224 4.73 7.20 -0.71
CA TRP A 224 3.33 7.21 -1.14
C TRP A 224 3.13 7.83 -2.52
N LYS A 225 3.90 8.87 -2.88
CA LYS A 225 3.83 9.45 -4.22
C LYS A 225 4.30 8.48 -5.31
N LYS A 226 5.36 7.70 -5.06
CA LYS A 226 5.82 6.63 -5.96
C LYS A 226 4.75 5.55 -6.13
N VAL A 227 4.15 5.12 -5.02
CA VAL A 227 3.09 4.10 -5.01
C VAL A 227 1.89 4.53 -5.84
N LEU A 228 1.40 5.76 -5.63
CA LEU A 228 0.27 6.29 -6.38
C LEU A 228 0.61 6.43 -7.87
N TYR A 229 1.82 6.87 -8.21
CA TYR A 229 2.29 6.89 -9.60
C TYR A 229 2.25 5.51 -10.26
N GLU A 230 2.69 4.46 -9.56
CA GLU A 230 2.67 3.08 -10.07
C GLU A 230 1.25 2.54 -10.27
N ILE A 231 0.35 2.82 -9.31
CA ILE A 231 -1.08 2.48 -9.41
C ILE A 231 -1.73 3.18 -10.61
N ASN A 232 -1.48 4.48 -10.77
CA ASN A 232 -1.95 5.29 -11.88
C ASN A 232 -1.52 4.73 -13.24
N HIS A 233 -0.23 4.43 -13.37
CA HIS A 233 0.33 3.88 -14.60
C HIS A 233 -0.24 2.49 -14.93
N ALA A 234 -0.37 1.62 -13.93
CA ALA A 234 -1.00 0.31 -14.11
C ALA A 234 -2.48 0.41 -14.47
N SER A 235 -3.19 1.37 -13.88
CA SER A 235 -4.61 1.63 -14.17
C SER A 235 -4.83 2.12 -15.59
N LYS A 236 -3.92 2.97 -16.10
CA LYS A 236 -3.92 3.38 -17.50
C LYS A 236 -3.78 2.19 -18.44
N ILE A 237 -2.82 1.29 -18.19
CA ILE A 237 -2.62 0.06 -18.98
C ILE A 237 -3.88 -0.82 -18.94
N TYR A 238 -4.49 -0.97 -17.77
CA TYR A 238 -5.75 -1.70 -17.63
C TYR A 238 -6.88 -1.06 -18.46
N LYS A 239 -7.05 0.26 -18.37
CA LYS A 239 -8.07 1.00 -19.12
C LYS A 239 -7.88 0.85 -20.63
N GLU A 240 -6.65 1.00 -21.13
CA GLU A 240 -6.33 0.81 -22.56
C GLU A 240 -6.66 -0.61 -23.05
N LYS A 241 -6.51 -1.62 -22.19
CA LYS A 241 -6.77 -3.02 -22.53
C LYS A 241 -8.24 -3.40 -22.48
N TYR A 242 -9.01 -2.86 -21.53
CA TYR A 242 -10.39 -3.27 -21.25
C TYR A 242 -11.44 -2.21 -21.60
N ASN A 243 -11.03 -1.03 -22.10
CA ASN A 243 -11.89 0.13 -22.35
C ASN A 243 -12.74 0.49 -21.13
N LYS A 244 -12.20 0.34 -19.93
CA LYS A 244 -12.84 0.77 -18.69
C LYS A 244 -11.82 0.97 -17.59
N PRO A 245 -11.92 2.04 -16.79
CA PRO A 245 -11.03 2.24 -15.66
C PRO A 245 -11.24 1.14 -14.60
N PRO A 246 -10.18 0.70 -13.90
CA PRO A 246 -10.33 -0.10 -12.70
C PRO A 246 -10.84 0.76 -11.54
N ILE A 247 -11.26 0.10 -10.47
CA ILE A 247 -11.85 0.72 -9.29
C ILE A 247 -11.03 0.36 -8.07
N ILE A 248 -10.75 1.35 -7.24
CA ILE A 248 -9.97 1.20 -6.01
C ILE A 248 -10.85 1.66 -4.85
N ILE A 249 -11.22 0.70 -4.00
CA ILE A 249 -12.07 0.92 -2.84
C ILE A 249 -11.19 1.02 -1.60
N TYR A 250 -11.28 2.14 -0.90
CA TYR A 250 -10.66 2.39 0.40
C TYR A 250 -11.75 2.28 1.48
N ASP A 251 -11.79 1.16 2.19
CA ASP A 251 -12.73 0.93 3.29
C ASP A 251 -12.17 1.41 4.63
N ASN A 252 -13.00 1.95 5.52
CA ASN A 252 -12.63 2.50 6.84
C ASN A 252 -11.61 3.65 6.79
N VAL A 253 -11.83 4.61 5.91
CA VAL A 253 -10.89 5.75 5.71
C VAL A 253 -10.79 6.67 6.92
N ASP A 254 -11.74 6.58 7.85
CA ASP A 254 -11.75 7.31 9.11
C ASP A 254 -10.46 7.06 9.90
N TYR A 255 -9.92 5.83 9.87
CA TYR A 255 -8.65 5.51 10.53
C TYR A 255 -7.46 6.26 9.93
N LEU A 256 -7.47 6.49 8.61
CA LEU A 256 -6.44 7.32 7.97
C LEU A 256 -6.58 8.79 8.36
N PHE A 257 -7.82 9.29 8.44
CA PHE A 257 -8.08 10.66 8.84
C PHE A 257 -7.49 10.97 10.23
N HIS A 258 -7.72 10.08 11.20
CA HIS A 258 -7.28 10.25 12.58
C HIS A 258 -5.78 9.97 12.78
N ASN A 259 -5.24 8.94 12.12
CA ASN A 259 -3.86 8.49 12.39
C ASN A 259 -2.82 9.03 11.42
N ASN A 260 -3.21 9.38 10.19
CA ASN A 260 -2.27 9.85 9.16
C ASN A 260 -2.95 10.77 8.13
N LEU A 261 -3.30 11.99 8.59
CA LEU A 261 -3.95 13.01 7.77
C LEU A 261 -3.17 13.35 6.48
N LYS A 262 -1.85 13.19 6.48
CA LYS A 262 -1.00 13.45 5.32
C LYS A 262 -1.26 12.45 4.18
N ILE A 263 -1.25 11.16 4.47
CA ILE A 263 -1.58 10.13 3.47
C ILE A 263 -3.04 10.27 3.05
N PHE A 264 -3.94 10.52 4.00
CA PHE A 264 -5.36 10.76 3.70
C PHE A 264 -5.55 11.88 2.66
N ASN A 265 -4.86 13.01 2.82
CA ASN A 265 -4.91 14.11 1.85
C ASN A 265 -4.29 13.69 0.51
N MET A 266 -3.19 12.93 0.50
CA MET A 266 -2.59 12.43 -0.75
C MET A 266 -3.55 11.53 -1.54
N LEU A 267 -4.29 10.64 -0.86
CA LEU A 267 -5.29 9.80 -1.53
C LEU A 267 -6.44 10.63 -2.12
N GLN A 268 -6.88 11.68 -1.43
CA GLN A 268 -7.93 12.57 -1.95
C GLN A 268 -7.44 13.40 -3.15
N ASP A 269 -6.21 13.93 -3.08
CA ASP A 269 -5.61 14.69 -4.18
C ASP A 269 -5.42 13.78 -5.41
N ASP A 270 -4.92 12.56 -5.21
CA ASP A 270 -4.78 11.58 -6.30
C ASP A 270 -6.13 11.15 -6.88
N ALA A 271 -7.15 10.92 -6.06
CA ALA A 271 -8.50 10.60 -6.53
C ALA A 271 -9.08 11.71 -7.42
N LYS A 272 -8.82 12.97 -7.09
CA LYS A 272 -9.22 14.12 -7.90
C LYS A 272 -8.45 14.16 -9.22
N ASP A 273 -7.13 14.04 -9.18
CA ASP A 273 -6.31 14.06 -10.40
C ASP A 273 -6.73 12.91 -11.34
N ASN A 274 -7.11 11.76 -10.77
CA ASN A 274 -7.66 10.64 -11.51
C ASN A 274 -9.05 10.85 -12.05
N ALA A 275 -9.92 11.58 -11.36
CA ALA A 275 -11.20 11.98 -11.92
C ALA A 275 -11.02 12.85 -13.18
N ASN A 276 -9.92 13.59 -13.31
CA ASN A 276 -9.60 14.36 -14.52
C ASN A 276 -8.92 13.52 -15.60
N ASN A 277 -7.97 12.66 -15.20
CA ASN A 277 -7.17 11.86 -16.12
C ASN A 277 -7.86 10.54 -16.52
N GLU A 278 -8.96 10.23 -15.85
CA GLU A 278 -9.81 9.06 -16.02
C GLU A 278 -9.06 7.71 -15.96
N GLN A 279 -8.02 7.60 -15.13
CA GLN A 279 -7.16 6.40 -15.10
C GLN A 279 -7.77 5.30 -14.25
N TYR A 280 -8.28 5.63 -13.06
CA TYR A 280 -9.04 4.74 -12.19
C TYR A 280 -10.13 5.50 -11.42
N ILE A 281 -11.05 4.77 -10.80
CA ILE A 281 -12.11 5.32 -9.94
C ILE A 281 -11.79 5.05 -8.48
N ALA A 282 -11.62 6.10 -7.70
CA ALA A 282 -11.50 5.98 -6.25
C ALA A 282 -12.90 5.91 -5.59
N VAL A 283 -13.05 5.01 -4.62
CA VAL A 283 -14.25 4.91 -3.79
C VAL A 283 -13.83 4.93 -2.32
N PHE A 284 -14.28 5.93 -1.57
CA PHE A 284 -13.99 6.06 -0.13
C PHE A 284 -15.20 5.63 0.69
N ILE A 285 -15.01 4.68 1.62
CA ILE A 285 -16.06 4.25 2.55
C ILE A 285 -15.83 4.93 3.90
N VAL A 286 -16.78 5.78 4.27
CA VAL A 286 -16.70 6.67 5.43
C VAL A 286 -17.75 6.26 6.46
N ASN A 287 -17.32 6.13 7.71
CA ASN A 287 -18.20 5.76 8.81
C ASN A 287 -18.59 6.96 9.68
N GLU A 288 -17.67 7.90 9.84
CA GLU A 288 -17.81 8.99 10.80
C GLU A 288 -18.28 10.27 10.10
N LYS A 289 -19.21 10.98 10.76
CA LYS A 289 -19.87 12.14 10.17
C LYS A 289 -18.91 13.33 10.02
N ASP A 290 -18.03 13.53 10.99
CA ASP A 290 -17.00 14.57 10.97
C ASP A 290 -15.98 14.35 9.84
N VAL A 291 -15.54 13.10 9.61
CA VAL A 291 -14.69 12.72 8.47
C VAL A 291 -15.43 13.02 7.16
N PHE A 292 -16.69 12.59 7.05
CA PHE A 292 -17.53 12.87 5.89
C PHE A 292 -17.69 14.37 5.62
N ASP A 293 -17.99 15.16 6.66
CA ASP A 293 -18.16 16.61 6.58
C ASP A 293 -16.83 17.30 6.22
N LYS A 294 -15.70 16.80 6.72
CA LYS A 294 -14.37 17.31 6.38
C LYS A 294 -14.00 17.01 4.93
N MET A 295 -14.26 15.79 4.47
CA MET A 295 -14.11 15.42 3.07
C MET A 295 -15.03 16.24 2.18
N LYS A 296 -16.22 16.60 2.67
CA LYS A 296 -17.16 17.46 1.97
C LYS A 296 -16.64 18.90 1.87
N TYR A 297 -16.04 19.47 2.91
CA TYR A 297 -15.60 20.86 2.90
C TYR A 297 -14.32 21.14 2.07
N TYR A 298 -13.51 20.12 1.80
CA TYR A 298 -12.36 20.27 0.90
C TYR A 298 -12.82 20.74 -0.50
N ASN A 299 -12.04 21.59 -1.18
CA ASN A 299 -12.33 22.29 -2.46
C ASN A 299 -12.56 21.38 -3.70
N TYR A 300 -13.11 20.18 -3.51
CA TYR A 300 -13.16 19.08 -4.48
C TYR A 300 -14.60 18.64 -4.81
N TRP A 301 -15.59 19.50 -4.55
CA TRP A 301 -17.02 19.23 -4.68
C TRP A 301 -17.46 18.77 -6.07
N THR A 302 -16.84 19.28 -7.13
CA THR A 302 -17.29 19.04 -8.52
C THR A 302 -17.00 17.64 -9.02
N TYR A 303 -16.05 16.94 -8.39
CA TYR A 303 -15.55 15.64 -8.82
C TYR A 303 -16.04 14.48 -7.94
N ARG A 304 -17.11 14.68 -7.16
CA ARG A 304 -17.60 13.68 -6.22
C ARG A 304 -19.05 13.30 -6.47
N ASP A 305 -19.33 12.00 -6.38
CA ASP A 305 -20.68 11.47 -6.17
C ASP A 305 -20.81 10.83 -4.78
N ILE A 306 -21.93 11.04 -4.12
CA ILE A 306 -22.19 10.58 -2.75
C ILE A 306 -23.31 9.54 -2.75
N MET A 307 -23.06 8.41 -2.12
CA MET A 307 -24.07 7.41 -1.79
C MET A 307 -24.15 7.27 -0.28
N GLU A 308 -25.35 7.42 0.28
CA GLU A 308 -25.60 7.15 1.69
C GLU A 308 -26.26 5.77 1.86
N ILE A 309 -25.69 4.96 2.75
CA ILE A 309 -26.26 3.68 3.19
C ILE A 309 -26.76 3.89 4.62
N GLY A 310 -28.08 4.00 4.76
CA GLY A 310 -28.75 4.19 6.04
C GLY A 310 -29.10 2.88 6.75
N ASN A 311 -29.92 3.01 7.79
CA ASN A 311 -30.58 1.90 8.46
C ASN A 311 -31.46 1.09 7.49
N LEU A 312 -31.84 -0.12 7.90
CA LEU A 312 -32.83 -0.90 7.17
C LEU A 312 -34.18 -0.17 7.19
N SER A 313 -34.87 -0.20 6.05
CA SER A 313 -36.29 0.20 6.01
C SER A 313 -37.13 -0.66 6.94
N LYS A 314 -38.35 -0.22 7.25
CA LYS A 314 -39.29 -1.02 8.04
C LYS A 314 -39.57 -2.36 7.36
N GLU A 315 -39.74 -2.38 6.04
CA GLU A 315 -39.97 -3.59 5.25
C GLU A 315 -38.80 -4.56 5.34
N GLU A 316 -37.56 -4.07 5.14
CA GLU A 316 -36.35 -4.88 5.28
C GLU A 316 -36.18 -5.38 6.72
N SER A 317 -36.41 -4.53 7.71
CA SER A 317 -36.34 -4.91 9.13
C SER A 317 -37.35 -5.99 9.49
N MET A 318 -38.59 -5.91 8.99
CA MET A 318 -39.60 -6.95 9.22
C MET A 318 -39.22 -8.26 8.54
N LYS A 319 -38.73 -8.21 7.31
CA LYS A 319 -38.22 -9.39 6.60
C LYS A 319 -37.08 -10.06 7.39
N TYR A 320 -36.15 -9.27 7.91
CA TYR A 320 -35.07 -9.77 8.77
C TYR A 320 -35.60 -10.41 10.06
N LEU A 321 -36.38 -9.67 10.85
CA LEU A 321 -36.82 -10.14 12.17
C LEU A 321 -37.81 -11.31 12.09
N VAL A 322 -38.79 -11.24 11.19
CA VAL A 322 -39.89 -12.20 11.11
C VAL A 322 -39.52 -13.36 10.20
N ASP A 323 -39.07 -13.09 8.97
CA ASP A 323 -38.89 -14.16 7.99
C ASP A 323 -37.58 -14.91 8.22
N ILE A 324 -36.50 -14.21 8.56
CA ILE A 324 -35.18 -14.80 8.79
C ILE A 324 -35.06 -15.27 10.25
N CYS A 325 -35.24 -14.37 11.22
CA CYS A 325 -35.03 -14.68 12.65
C CYS A 325 -36.22 -15.36 13.34
N LYS A 326 -37.38 -15.49 12.67
CA LYS A 326 -38.59 -16.13 13.20
C LYS A 326 -39.15 -15.49 14.49
N ILE A 327 -38.93 -14.19 14.66
CA ILE A 327 -39.49 -13.41 15.78
C ILE A 327 -40.97 -13.11 15.50
N LYS A 328 -41.81 -13.17 16.54
CA LYS A 328 -43.22 -12.78 16.44
C LYS A 328 -43.36 -11.33 15.96
N LYS A 329 -44.24 -11.09 14.99
CA LYS A 329 -44.45 -9.79 14.34
C LYS A 329 -44.66 -8.62 15.33
N GLU A 330 -45.37 -8.86 16.43
CA GLU A 330 -45.59 -7.85 17.48
C GLU A 330 -44.26 -7.40 18.14
N ILE A 331 -43.42 -8.36 18.53
CA ILE A 331 -42.11 -8.08 19.13
C ILE A 331 -41.17 -7.47 18.08
N ALA A 332 -41.26 -7.92 16.82
CA ALA A 332 -40.47 -7.37 15.72
C ALA A 332 -40.79 -5.88 15.50
N ASN A 333 -42.08 -5.50 15.47
CA ASN A 333 -42.48 -4.10 15.37
C ASN A 333 -41.94 -3.26 16.53
N LYS A 334 -42.10 -3.72 17.77
CA LYS A 334 -41.55 -3.02 18.95
C LYS A 334 -40.03 -2.87 18.89
N SER A 335 -39.35 -3.88 18.36
CA SER A 335 -37.89 -3.88 18.19
C SER A 335 -37.47 -2.86 17.15
N TYR A 336 -38.16 -2.78 16.01
CA TYR A 336 -37.94 -1.75 15.00
C TYR A 336 -38.20 -0.35 15.57
N GLU A 337 -39.29 -0.13 16.30
CA GLU A 337 -39.57 1.16 16.94
C GLU A 337 -38.51 1.59 17.96
N LEU A 338 -37.82 0.63 18.60
CA LEU A 338 -36.78 0.90 19.58
C LEU A 338 -35.45 1.33 18.94
N VAL A 339 -35.09 0.80 17.76
CA VAL A 339 -33.74 0.97 17.18
C VAL A 339 -33.72 1.44 15.71
N ASP A 340 -34.90 1.75 15.17
CA ASP A 340 -35.13 2.30 13.83
C ASP A 340 -34.35 1.59 12.70
N GLY A 341 -34.34 0.26 12.71
CA GLY A 341 -33.73 -0.52 11.63
C GLY A 341 -32.20 -0.60 11.67
N HIS A 342 -31.53 -0.15 12.73
CA HIS A 342 -30.09 -0.29 12.86
C HIS A 342 -29.69 -1.77 13.03
N ILE A 343 -29.12 -2.38 11.99
CA ILE A 343 -28.98 -3.85 11.90
C ILE A 343 -28.17 -4.47 13.04
N ILE A 344 -27.07 -3.85 13.50
CA ILE A 344 -26.31 -4.37 14.65
C ILE A 344 -27.18 -4.36 15.92
N GLU A 345 -28.01 -3.33 16.12
CA GLU A 345 -28.86 -3.26 17.29
C GLU A 345 -30.03 -4.24 17.20
N LEU A 346 -30.64 -4.38 16.02
CA LEU A 346 -31.64 -5.41 15.76
C LEU A 346 -31.08 -6.81 16.04
N ARG A 347 -29.84 -7.08 15.60
CA ARG A 347 -29.13 -8.34 15.87
C ARG A 347 -28.91 -8.55 17.36
N ALA A 348 -28.44 -7.52 18.08
CA ALA A 348 -28.27 -7.61 19.53
C ALA A 348 -29.59 -7.91 20.26
N ILE A 349 -30.72 -7.33 19.81
CA ILE A 349 -32.04 -7.64 20.34
C ILE A 349 -32.41 -9.10 20.05
N VAL A 350 -32.21 -9.56 18.81
CA VAL A 350 -32.48 -10.96 18.40
C VAL A 350 -31.68 -11.93 19.26
N ASP A 351 -30.39 -11.67 19.46
CA ASP A 351 -29.52 -12.53 20.26
C ASP A 351 -30.00 -12.61 21.73
N LYS A 352 -30.37 -11.46 22.33
CA LYS A 352 -30.94 -11.42 23.69
C LYS A 352 -32.29 -12.15 23.79
N LEU A 353 -33.13 -12.07 22.76
CA LEU A 353 -34.44 -12.74 22.74
C LEU A 353 -34.30 -14.25 22.57
N LEU A 354 -33.46 -14.70 21.63
CA LEU A 354 -33.38 -16.10 21.23
C LEU A 354 -32.36 -16.90 22.04
N ASN A 355 -31.18 -16.33 22.30
CA ASN A 355 -30.10 -17.03 23.00
C ASN A 355 -30.21 -16.83 24.51
N ASP A 356 -30.42 -15.59 24.96
CA ASP A 356 -30.50 -15.28 26.40
C ASP A 356 -31.91 -15.47 26.98
N LYS A 357 -32.91 -15.73 26.11
CA LYS A 357 -34.33 -15.93 26.47
C LYS A 357 -34.93 -14.78 27.29
N LEU A 358 -34.43 -13.56 27.12
CA LEU A 358 -34.93 -12.38 27.81
C LEU A 358 -36.28 -11.94 27.22
N SER A 359 -37.13 -11.35 28.06
CA SER A 359 -38.34 -10.69 27.57
C SER A 359 -37.99 -9.36 26.92
N PHE A 360 -38.79 -8.94 25.92
CA PHE A 360 -38.59 -7.67 25.25
C PHE A 360 -38.57 -6.48 26.23
N GLU A 361 -39.41 -6.50 27.27
CA GLU A 361 -39.47 -5.41 28.25
C GLU A 361 -38.18 -5.28 29.07
N VAL A 362 -37.50 -6.39 29.39
CA VAL A 362 -36.18 -6.37 30.05
C VAL A 362 -35.12 -5.79 29.11
N ILE A 363 -35.13 -6.19 27.83
CA ILE A 363 -34.20 -5.66 26.82
C ILE A 363 -34.39 -4.16 26.63
N LYS A 364 -35.64 -3.72 26.56
CA LYS A 364 -36.01 -2.31 26.45
C LYS A 364 -35.45 -1.51 27.63
N GLN A 365 -35.66 -1.97 28.86
CA GLN A 365 -35.13 -1.32 30.06
C GLN A 365 -33.62 -1.16 30.00
N GLN A 366 -32.87 -2.22 29.66
CA GLN A 366 -31.41 -2.17 29.54
C GLN A 366 -30.90 -1.12 28.54
N LYS A 367 -31.68 -0.82 27.49
CA LYS A 367 -31.34 0.17 26.45
C LYS A 367 -31.55 1.62 26.89
N PHE A 368 -32.37 1.86 27.93
CA PHE A 368 -32.63 3.20 28.48
C PHE A 368 -31.70 3.56 29.66
N PHE A 369 -30.91 2.62 30.17
CA PHE A 369 -29.95 2.85 31.25
C PHE A 369 -28.51 3.14 30.75
N TYR A 370 -28.32 3.24 29.44
CA TYR A 370 -27.15 3.75 28.75
C TYR A 370 -27.58 4.93 27.88
#